data_AF-A0A6I4IM14-F1
#
_entry.id   AF-A0A6I4IM14-F1
#
_cell.length_a   1.000
_cell.length_b   1.000
_cell.length_c   1.000
_cell.angle_alpha   90.00
_cell.angle_beta   90.00
_cell.angle_gamma   90.00
#
_symmetry.space_group_name_H-M   'P 1'
#
loop_
_entity.id
_entity.type
_entity.pdbx_description
1 polymer ?
#
loop_
_entity_poly.entity_id
_entity_poly.type
_entity_poly.pdbx_seq_one_letter_code
_entity_poly.pdbx_strand_id
1 'polypeptide(L)'
;MMKNIYGINEQGKLIDIKDVIKKSSEKYFCINCSENLVPKKGEKKAHHFSHKNETDCNFETYLHALSKKMFFDKYNECLQLKKPFFLKYPTKRMCISCRDINIECELKPELNLYDLTKRFDIISIEKYDENFIPDIKLASSKFGDVIFIEFAVTHRSELNKLKSGVRIMEFDINSESDLNFLLQEEIQFDQTNADFHNFIFQNKEDNYVQKSDCNKLFQIFSIYKDGEALIRKLKMSEIALEMENENSIVHEVDIIKTLSLTDSYIKLIKKYSRKGTNIRNCHACINSQKNLRYNQIFPFYCNKLDKEISNTNDGTKCIEFSKTLHM
;
A
#
# COMPACT_ATOMS: atom_id res chain seq x y z
N MET A 1 -27.83 -25.32 -4.03
CA MET A 1 -28.82 -24.22 -4.19
C MET A 1 -28.14 -22.92 -3.78
N MET A 2 -28.05 -21.95 -4.70
CA MET A 2 -27.37 -20.67 -4.50
C MET A 2 -28.09 -19.84 -3.42
N LYS A 3 -27.32 -19.16 -2.57
CA LYS A 3 -27.83 -18.31 -1.49
C LYS A 3 -27.37 -16.89 -1.73
N ASN A 4 -28.33 -16.00 -1.95
CA ASN A 4 -28.07 -14.62 -2.32
C ASN A 4 -28.48 -13.70 -1.17
N ILE A 5 -27.75 -12.63 -0.87
CA ILE A 5 -28.21 -11.60 0.09
C ILE A 5 -29.13 -10.61 -0.64
N TYR A 6 -28.92 -10.40 -1.94
CA TYR A 6 -29.67 -9.44 -2.74
C TYR A 6 -30.64 -10.09 -3.74
N GLY A 7 -31.72 -9.38 -4.04
CA GLY A 7 -32.67 -9.69 -5.11
C GLY A 7 -33.27 -8.42 -5.71
N ILE A 8 -33.87 -8.54 -6.89
CA ILE A 8 -34.58 -7.43 -7.56
C ILE A 8 -36.07 -7.57 -7.29
N ASN A 9 -36.75 -6.48 -6.92
CA ASN A 9 -38.20 -6.51 -6.77
C ASN A 9 -38.95 -6.20 -8.09
N GLU A 10 -40.29 -6.21 -8.05
CA GLU A 10 -41.13 -5.94 -9.24
C GLU A 10 -40.93 -4.54 -9.84
N GLN A 11 -40.35 -3.59 -9.11
CA GLN A 11 -40.02 -2.24 -9.61
C GLN A 11 -38.57 -2.13 -10.15
N GLY A 12 -37.82 -3.23 -10.21
CA GLY A 12 -36.43 -3.22 -10.66
C GLY A 12 -35.44 -2.69 -9.62
N LYS A 13 -35.86 -2.53 -8.36
CA LYS A 13 -35.01 -2.06 -7.27
C LYS A 13 -34.26 -3.22 -6.64
N LEU A 14 -32.98 -3.01 -6.34
CA LEU A 14 -32.15 -3.94 -5.56
C LEU A 14 -32.56 -3.90 -4.08
N ILE A 15 -32.85 -5.06 -3.52
CA ILE A 15 -33.32 -5.25 -2.14
C ILE A 15 -32.40 -6.21 -1.41
N ASP A 16 -31.89 -5.79 -0.24
CA ASP A 16 -31.21 -6.67 0.72
C ASP A 16 -32.26 -7.54 1.45
N ILE A 17 -31.98 -8.82 1.64
CA ILE A 17 -32.84 -9.73 2.39
C ILE A 17 -33.17 -9.23 3.80
N LYS A 18 -32.30 -8.42 4.41
CA LYS A 18 -32.53 -7.76 5.69
C LYS A 18 -33.77 -6.85 5.65
N ASP A 19 -33.99 -6.16 4.54
CA ASP A 19 -35.09 -5.21 4.35
C ASP A 19 -36.42 -5.88 3.98
N VAL A 20 -36.40 -7.16 3.62
CA VAL A 20 -37.63 -7.89 3.28
C VAL A 20 -38.54 -8.08 4.49
N ILE A 21 -39.79 -7.63 4.36
CA ILE A 21 -40.82 -7.82 5.39
C ILE A 21 -41.37 -9.25 5.32
N LYS A 22 -41.39 -9.95 6.46
CA LYS A 22 -41.91 -11.33 6.55
C LYS A 22 -43.40 -11.36 6.18
N LYS A 23 -43.80 -12.29 5.30
CA LYS A 23 -45.17 -12.43 4.76
C LYS A 23 -45.61 -11.32 3.79
N SER A 24 -44.68 -10.54 3.25
CA SER A 24 -44.97 -9.69 2.08
C SER A 24 -45.42 -10.55 0.89
N SER A 25 -46.37 -10.04 0.10
CA SER A 25 -46.76 -10.62 -1.20
C SER A 25 -45.85 -10.17 -2.34
N GLU A 26 -44.89 -9.30 -2.06
CA GLU A 26 -43.91 -8.82 -3.02
C GLU A 26 -43.07 -9.97 -3.58
N LYS A 27 -42.81 -9.91 -4.89
CA LYS A 27 -41.99 -10.90 -5.58
C LYS A 27 -40.57 -10.36 -5.76
N TYR A 28 -39.62 -11.28 -5.68
CA TYR A 28 -38.21 -11.00 -5.89
C TYR A 28 -37.69 -11.88 -7.01
N PHE A 29 -36.75 -11.37 -7.78
CA PHE A 29 -36.17 -11.99 -8.94
C PHE A 29 -34.65 -11.97 -8.84
N CYS A 30 -34.00 -12.99 -9.39
CA CYS A 30 -32.56 -13.03 -9.49
C CYS A 30 -32.08 -11.98 -10.49
N ILE A 31 -31.09 -11.17 -10.12
CA ILE A 31 -30.55 -10.13 -11.01
C ILE A 31 -29.92 -10.68 -12.29
N ASN A 32 -29.45 -11.93 -12.26
CA ASN A 32 -28.82 -12.58 -13.41
C ASN A 32 -29.83 -13.31 -14.29
N CYS A 33 -30.48 -14.36 -13.77
CA CYS A 33 -31.38 -15.20 -14.58
C CYS A 33 -32.83 -14.73 -14.59
N SER A 34 -33.18 -13.67 -13.86
CA SER A 34 -34.56 -13.14 -13.74
C SER A 34 -35.59 -14.11 -13.13
N GLU A 35 -35.18 -15.30 -12.68
CA GLU A 35 -36.06 -16.29 -12.06
C GLU A 35 -36.52 -15.89 -10.65
N ASN A 36 -37.67 -16.44 -10.24
CA ASN A 36 -38.29 -16.12 -8.95
C ASN A 36 -37.40 -16.56 -7.78
N LEU A 37 -37.19 -15.64 -6.84
CA LEU A 37 -36.53 -15.85 -5.57
C LEU A 37 -37.54 -15.93 -4.43
N VAL A 38 -37.24 -16.79 -3.46
CA VAL A 38 -37.99 -16.94 -2.21
C VAL A 38 -37.13 -16.42 -1.06
N PRO A 39 -37.60 -15.41 -0.30
CA PRO A 39 -36.88 -14.95 0.88
C PRO A 39 -36.94 -16.01 1.99
N LYS A 40 -35.77 -16.43 2.48
CA LYS A 40 -35.61 -17.39 3.57
C LYS A 40 -35.19 -16.66 4.85
N LYS A 41 -36.16 -16.20 5.65
CA LYS A 41 -35.94 -15.55 6.95
C LYS A 41 -36.30 -16.50 8.10
N GLY A 42 -35.30 -17.21 8.61
CA GLY A 42 -35.42 -18.10 9.77
C GLY A 42 -34.72 -17.53 11.01
N GLU A 43 -34.97 -18.12 12.18
CA GLU A 43 -34.35 -17.69 13.43
C GLU A 43 -32.92 -18.25 13.62
N LYS A 44 -32.64 -19.43 13.05
CA LYS A 44 -31.37 -20.16 13.26
C LYS A 44 -30.36 -20.03 12.12
N LYS A 45 -30.84 -19.79 10.89
CA LYS A 45 -29.99 -19.75 9.69
C LYS A 45 -29.91 -18.32 9.17
N ALA A 46 -28.75 -17.94 8.63
CA ALA A 46 -28.55 -16.66 7.97
C ALA A 46 -29.63 -16.41 6.91
N HIS A 47 -30.18 -15.20 6.91
CA HIS A 47 -31.22 -14.80 5.97
C HIS A 47 -30.61 -14.72 4.57
N HIS A 48 -31.31 -15.24 3.58
CA HIS A 48 -30.91 -15.19 2.18
C HIS A 48 -32.13 -15.36 1.27
N PHE A 49 -31.97 -15.03 -0.01
CA PHE A 49 -32.84 -15.44 -1.08
C PHE A 49 -32.38 -16.79 -1.66
N SER A 50 -33.34 -17.61 -2.09
CA SER A 50 -33.10 -18.85 -2.83
C SER A 50 -34.00 -18.92 -4.06
N HIS A 51 -33.49 -19.48 -5.14
CA HIS A 51 -34.33 -19.77 -6.32
C HIS A 51 -35.50 -20.69 -5.93
N LYS A 52 -36.70 -20.34 -6.40
CA LYS A 52 -37.91 -21.11 -6.12
C LYS A 52 -37.82 -22.53 -6.70
N ASN A 53 -37.26 -22.62 -7.90
CA ASN A 53 -37.05 -23.87 -8.64
C ASN A 53 -35.55 -24.09 -8.82
N GLU A 54 -35.15 -25.33 -9.12
CA GLU A 54 -33.80 -25.57 -9.64
C GLU A 54 -33.63 -24.84 -10.98
N THR A 55 -32.56 -24.05 -11.07
CA THR A 55 -32.29 -23.15 -12.18
C THR A 55 -30.80 -23.22 -12.45
N ASP A 56 -30.42 -23.18 -13.73
CA ASP A 56 -29.03 -23.09 -14.16
C ASP A 56 -28.55 -21.64 -14.05
N CYS A 57 -28.29 -21.22 -12.81
CA CYS A 57 -27.87 -19.87 -12.48
C CYS A 57 -26.42 -19.90 -11.97
N ASN A 58 -25.52 -19.38 -12.78
CA ASN A 58 -24.10 -19.26 -12.43
C ASN A 58 -23.89 -18.13 -11.41
N PHE A 59 -23.17 -18.45 -10.32
CA PHE A 59 -22.89 -17.52 -9.23
C PHE A 59 -21.96 -16.37 -9.64
N GLU A 60 -21.00 -16.62 -10.53
CA GLU A 60 -20.06 -15.62 -11.02
C GLU A 60 -20.77 -14.58 -11.88
N THR A 61 -21.64 -15.03 -12.78
CA THR A 61 -22.48 -14.12 -13.59
C THR A 61 -23.44 -13.32 -12.69
N TYR A 62 -23.96 -13.94 -11.63
CA TYR A 62 -24.73 -13.25 -10.61
C TYR A 62 -23.93 -12.17 -9.88
N LEU A 63 -22.71 -12.46 -9.43
CA LEU A 63 -21.85 -11.46 -8.77
C LEU A 63 -21.51 -10.32 -9.72
N HIS A 64 -21.20 -10.60 -10.99
CA HIS A 64 -20.89 -9.57 -11.98
C HIS A 64 -22.08 -8.63 -12.21
N ALA A 65 -23.27 -9.19 -12.40
CA ALA A 65 -24.50 -8.41 -12.55
C ALA A 65 -24.84 -7.58 -11.30
N LEU A 66 -24.69 -8.18 -10.10
CA LEU A 66 -24.87 -7.50 -8.82
C LEU A 66 -23.92 -6.31 -8.66
N SER A 67 -22.65 -6.51 -8.96
CA SER A 67 -21.60 -5.48 -8.81
C SER A 67 -21.91 -4.26 -9.66
N LYS A 68 -22.23 -4.48 -10.95
CA LYS A 68 -22.63 -3.42 -11.89
C LYS A 68 -23.84 -2.62 -11.38
N LYS A 69 -24.90 -3.33 -11.01
CA LYS A 69 -26.16 -2.69 -10.57
C LYS A 69 -26.00 -1.94 -9.25
N MET A 70 -25.31 -2.51 -8.28
CA MET A 70 -25.10 -1.90 -6.97
C MET A 70 -24.25 -0.63 -7.10
N PHE A 71 -23.18 -0.65 -7.90
CA PHE A 71 -22.39 0.55 -8.17
C PHE A 71 -23.23 1.61 -8.88
N PHE A 72 -23.94 1.22 -9.95
CA PHE A 72 -24.75 2.15 -10.74
C PHE A 72 -25.84 2.83 -9.91
N ASP A 73 -26.59 2.07 -9.13
CA ASP A 73 -27.66 2.59 -8.29
C ASP A 73 -27.09 3.53 -7.22
N LYS A 74 -26.00 3.12 -6.57
CA LYS A 74 -25.38 3.92 -5.50
C LYS A 74 -24.80 5.23 -6.02
N TYR A 75 -24.09 5.18 -7.14
CA TYR A 75 -23.50 6.39 -7.72
C TYR A 75 -24.58 7.35 -8.24
N ASN A 76 -25.64 6.84 -8.89
CA ASN A 76 -26.78 7.65 -9.29
C ASN A 76 -27.52 8.27 -8.11
N GLU A 77 -27.68 7.54 -7.00
CA GLU A 77 -28.22 8.08 -5.76
C GLU A 77 -27.37 9.28 -5.30
N CYS A 78 -26.04 9.15 -5.29
CA CYS A 78 -25.14 10.25 -4.93
C CYS A 78 -25.32 11.46 -5.86
N LEU A 79 -25.41 11.26 -7.19
CA LEU A 79 -25.66 12.34 -8.14
C LEU A 79 -27.00 13.04 -7.90
N GLN A 80 -28.09 12.27 -7.75
CA GLN A 80 -29.44 12.79 -7.55
C GLN A 80 -29.57 13.56 -6.24
N LEU A 81 -28.99 13.03 -5.16
CA LEU A 81 -29.02 13.65 -3.83
C LEU A 81 -27.91 14.70 -3.63
N LYS A 82 -27.07 14.95 -4.64
CA LYS A 82 -25.89 15.83 -4.56
C LYS A 82 -24.95 15.48 -3.40
N LYS A 83 -24.81 14.17 -3.12
CA LYS A 83 -23.86 13.65 -2.15
C LYS A 83 -22.52 13.36 -2.84
N PRO A 84 -21.40 13.52 -2.12
CA PRO A 84 -20.10 13.14 -2.66
C PRO A 84 -20.01 11.62 -2.80
N PHE A 85 -19.18 11.18 -3.74
CA PHE A 85 -18.68 9.80 -3.78
C PHE A 85 -17.15 9.90 -3.86
N PHE A 86 -16.46 9.53 -2.79
CA PHE A 86 -15.04 9.83 -2.66
C PHE A 86 -14.15 8.72 -3.22
N LEU A 87 -13.10 9.11 -3.93
CA LEU A 87 -11.90 8.32 -4.14
C LEU A 87 -10.84 8.80 -3.13
N LYS A 88 -10.44 7.92 -2.24
CA LYS A 88 -9.39 8.16 -1.25
C LYS A 88 -8.06 7.62 -1.76
N TYR A 89 -7.05 8.46 -1.83
CA TYR A 89 -5.75 8.09 -2.41
C TYR A 89 -4.57 8.64 -1.60
N PRO A 90 -3.48 7.87 -1.47
CA PRO A 90 -2.27 8.35 -0.82
C PRO A 90 -1.51 9.27 -1.78
N THR A 91 -1.14 10.44 -1.29
CA THR A 91 -0.23 11.36 -1.97
C THR A 91 1.15 11.24 -1.33
N LYS A 92 2.14 10.91 -2.16
CA LYS A 92 3.54 10.90 -1.72
C LYS A 92 3.94 12.31 -1.34
N ARG A 93 4.63 12.41 -0.21
CA ARG A 93 5.14 13.67 0.31
C ARG A 93 6.65 13.63 0.32
N MET A 94 7.27 14.61 -0.32
CA MET A 94 8.71 14.73 -0.41
C MET A 94 9.14 16.01 0.30
N CYS A 95 9.99 15.88 1.31
CA CYS A 95 10.61 17.05 1.94
C CYS A 95 11.79 17.52 1.10
N ILE A 96 11.67 18.69 0.49
CA ILE A 96 12.73 19.26 -0.35
C ILE A 96 13.81 19.97 0.46
N SER A 97 13.52 20.38 1.71
CA SER A 97 14.52 21.02 2.60
C SER A 97 15.69 20.10 2.98
N CYS A 98 15.52 18.78 2.78
CA CYS A 98 16.59 17.79 2.99
C CYS A 98 17.49 17.60 1.76
N ARG A 99 17.04 18.07 0.59
CA ARG A 99 17.75 17.89 -0.69
C ARG A 99 19.06 18.68 -0.72
N ASP A 100 19.15 19.80 -0.01
CA ASP A 100 20.37 20.61 0.11
C ASP A 100 21.60 19.81 0.55
N ILE A 101 21.39 18.74 1.33
CA ILE A 101 22.46 17.86 1.80
C ILE A 101 22.42 16.48 1.13
N ASN A 102 21.81 16.40 -0.06
CA ASN A 102 21.68 15.21 -0.90
C ASN A 102 20.96 14.02 -0.24
N ILE A 103 19.96 14.30 0.61
CA ILE A 103 19.13 13.26 1.23
C ILE A 103 17.73 13.26 0.63
N GLU A 104 17.29 12.10 0.13
CA GLU A 104 15.91 11.87 -0.31
C GLU A 104 14.99 11.63 0.89
N CYS A 105 14.22 12.65 1.27
CA CYS A 105 13.30 12.58 2.39
C CYS A 105 11.85 12.32 1.94
N GLU A 106 11.47 11.05 1.87
CA GLU A 106 10.06 10.67 1.73
C GLU A 106 9.35 10.72 3.09
N LEU A 107 8.37 11.61 3.22
CA LEU A 107 7.55 11.77 4.41
C LEU A 107 6.42 10.75 4.42
N LYS A 108 5.73 10.62 5.56
CA LYS A 108 4.50 9.82 5.63
C LYS A 108 3.50 10.35 4.58
N PRO A 109 2.95 9.47 3.72
CA PRO A 109 1.95 9.87 2.74
C PRO A 109 0.76 10.57 3.40
N GLU A 110 0.20 11.55 2.70
CA GLU A 110 -1.04 12.21 3.08
C GLU A 110 -2.21 11.52 2.36
N LEU A 111 -3.27 11.21 3.10
CA LEU A 111 -4.49 10.65 2.51
C LEU A 111 -5.37 11.79 2.03
N ASN A 112 -5.60 11.85 0.72
CA ASN A 112 -6.46 12.82 0.07
C ASN A 112 -7.79 12.21 -0.34
N LEU A 113 -8.82 13.05 -0.41
CA LEU A 113 -10.17 12.70 -0.87
C LEU A 113 -10.47 13.45 -2.17
N TYR A 114 -10.85 12.71 -3.20
CA TYR A 114 -11.32 13.26 -4.46
C TYR A 114 -12.80 12.93 -4.66
N ASP A 115 -13.64 13.95 -4.76
CA ASP A 115 -15.07 13.75 -4.99
C ASP A 115 -15.33 13.46 -6.48
N LEU A 116 -15.64 12.20 -6.79
CA LEU A 116 -15.90 11.74 -8.15
C LEU A 116 -17.13 12.43 -8.75
N THR A 117 -18.19 12.68 -7.96
CA THR A 117 -19.47 13.20 -8.48
C THR A 117 -19.37 14.65 -8.95
N LYS A 118 -18.38 15.41 -8.45
CA LYS A 118 -18.09 16.77 -8.94
C LYS A 118 -17.48 16.80 -10.33
N ARG A 119 -16.77 15.74 -10.73
CA ARG A 119 -16.06 15.67 -12.00
C ARG A 119 -16.80 14.82 -13.03
N PHE A 120 -17.42 13.73 -12.59
CA PHE A 120 -18.11 12.75 -13.42
C PHE A 120 -19.60 12.75 -13.06
N ASP A 121 -20.38 13.47 -13.85
CA ASP A 121 -21.81 13.67 -13.64
C ASP A 121 -22.68 12.73 -14.50
N ILE A 122 -22.04 11.89 -15.32
CA ILE A 122 -22.70 10.89 -16.16
C ILE A 122 -22.18 9.51 -15.78
N ILE A 123 -23.11 8.57 -15.58
CA ILE A 123 -22.82 7.15 -15.38
C ILE A 123 -23.61 6.29 -16.37
N SER A 124 -23.01 5.21 -16.88
CA SER A 124 -23.67 4.23 -17.75
C SER A 124 -23.13 2.81 -17.53
N ILE A 125 -23.97 1.80 -17.74
CA ILE A 125 -23.62 0.37 -17.66
C ILE A 125 -23.40 -0.18 -19.07
N GLU A 126 -22.34 -0.96 -19.29
CA GLU A 126 -22.08 -1.72 -20.53
C GLU A 126 -22.23 -0.90 -21.82
N LYS A 127 -21.84 0.38 -21.77
CA LYS A 127 -21.98 1.29 -22.90
C LYS A 127 -20.66 1.42 -23.64
N TYR A 128 -20.70 1.09 -24.93
CA TYR A 128 -19.56 1.21 -25.83
C TYR A 128 -18.89 2.59 -25.77
N ASP A 129 -17.56 2.57 -25.66
CA ASP A 129 -16.70 3.74 -25.69
C ASP A 129 -15.46 3.45 -26.55
N GLU A 130 -15.47 4.03 -27.76
CA GLU A 130 -14.43 3.91 -28.79
C GLU A 130 -14.05 2.50 -29.22
N ASN A 131 -13.32 1.75 -28.39
CA ASN A 131 -12.84 0.39 -28.67
C ASN A 131 -13.21 -0.61 -27.56
N PHE A 132 -13.81 -0.14 -26.47
CA PHE A 132 -14.07 -0.96 -25.29
C PHE A 132 -15.51 -0.84 -24.82
N ILE A 133 -16.00 -1.90 -24.18
CA ILE A 133 -17.24 -1.88 -23.41
C ILE A 133 -16.82 -2.06 -21.94
N PRO A 134 -16.87 -1.01 -21.12
CA PRO A 134 -16.63 -1.15 -19.69
C PRO A 134 -17.89 -1.63 -18.97
N ASP A 135 -17.70 -2.29 -17.83
CA ASP A 135 -18.83 -2.67 -16.96
C ASP A 135 -19.62 -1.44 -16.51
N ILE A 136 -18.91 -0.42 -16.00
CA ILE A 136 -19.45 0.91 -15.74
C ILE A 136 -18.52 1.97 -16.33
N LYS A 137 -19.12 2.97 -16.97
CA LYS A 137 -18.45 4.18 -17.43
C LYS A 137 -18.90 5.37 -16.61
N LEU A 138 -17.95 6.06 -15.99
CA LEU A 138 -18.10 7.40 -15.43
C LEU A 138 -17.56 8.42 -16.45
N ALA A 139 -18.35 9.42 -16.81
CA ALA A 139 -17.99 10.44 -17.78
C ALA A 139 -18.33 11.84 -17.29
N SER A 140 -17.57 12.82 -17.77
CA SER A 140 -17.80 14.23 -17.51
C SER A 140 -18.51 14.90 -18.67
N SER A 141 -19.67 15.53 -18.40
CA SER A 141 -20.38 16.33 -19.40
C SER A 141 -19.63 17.59 -19.82
N LYS A 142 -18.70 18.07 -18.98
CA LYS A 142 -18.03 19.38 -19.15
C LYS A 142 -16.64 19.30 -19.74
N PHE A 143 -15.93 18.20 -19.51
CA PHE A 143 -14.49 18.14 -19.71
C PHE A 143 -14.03 16.96 -20.57
N GLY A 144 -14.93 16.06 -20.97
CA GLY A 144 -14.60 14.89 -21.80
C GLY A 144 -13.85 13.77 -21.07
N ASP A 145 -13.47 13.95 -19.82
CA ASP A 145 -12.85 12.91 -18.99
C ASP A 145 -13.74 11.69 -18.81
N VAL A 146 -13.10 10.52 -18.83
CA VAL A 146 -13.72 9.21 -18.57
C VAL A 146 -12.93 8.43 -17.53
N ILE A 147 -13.64 7.60 -16.74
CA ILE A 147 -13.10 6.50 -15.94
C ILE A 147 -13.95 5.26 -16.19
N PHE A 148 -13.30 4.12 -16.35
CA PHE A 148 -13.95 2.81 -16.38
C PHE A 148 -13.88 2.15 -15.00
N ILE A 149 -14.97 1.49 -14.61
CA ILE A 149 -15.01 0.57 -13.48
C ILE A 149 -15.23 -0.82 -14.06
N GLU A 150 -14.42 -1.78 -13.63
CA GLU A 150 -14.48 -3.18 -14.05
C GLU A 150 -14.60 -4.08 -12.83
N PHE A 151 -15.41 -5.13 -12.92
CA PHE A 151 -15.59 -6.12 -11.85
C PHE A 151 -15.10 -7.49 -12.34
N ALA A 152 -13.93 -7.90 -11.86
CA ALA A 152 -13.35 -9.19 -12.17
C ALA A 152 -13.87 -10.25 -11.18
N VAL A 153 -14.64 -11.21 -11.68
CA VAL A 153 -15.04 -12.39 -10.88
C VAL A 153 -14.12 -13.57 -11.20
N THR A 154 -13.97 -13.88 -12.48
CA THR A 154 -13.06 -14.93 -12.98
C THR A 154 -11.95 -14.40 -13.86
N HIS A 155 -12.27 -13.39 -14.67
CA HIS A 155 -11.35 -12.83 -15.64
C HIS A 155 -11.22 -11.34 -15.41
N ARG A 156 -9.95 -10.91 -15.37
CA ARG A 156 -9.57 -9.49 -15.38
C ARG A 156 -9.50 -8.97 -16.81
N SER A 157 -9.44 -7.66 -16.91
CA SER A 157 -9.36 -6.90 -18.15
C SER A 157 -8.17 -7.30 -18.99
N GLU A 158 -8.40 -7.38 -20.30
CA GLU A 158 -7.36 -7.67 -21.27
C GLU A 158 -6.26 -6.59 -21.29
N LEU A 159 -5.02 -7.00 -21.59
CA LEU A 159 -3.85 -6.11 -21.58
C LEU A 159 -3.95 -4.93 -22.56
N ASN A 160 -4.65 -5.09 -23.69
CA ASN A 160 -4.93 -4.02 -24.66
C ASN A 160 -5.74 -2.87 -24.02
N LYS A 161 -6.74 -3.20 -23.19
CA LYS A 161 -7.59 -2.26 -22.45
C LYS A 161 -6.79 -1.56 -21.38
N LEU A 162 -5.99 -2.31 -20.61
CA LEU A 162 -5.13 -1.74 -19.57
C LEU A 162 -4.07 -0.77 -20.13
N LYS A 163 -3.57 -1.02 -21.35
CA LYS A 163 -2.58 -0.18 -22.04
C LYS A 163 -3.20 0.94 -22.88
N SER A 164 -4.53 1.11 -22.87
CA SER A 164 -5.22 2.15 -23.65
C SER A 164 -4.94 3.58 -23.18
N GLY A 165 -4.46 3.74 -21.93
CA GLY A 165 -4.29 5.04 -21.29
C GLY A 165 -5.56 5.56 -20.59
N VAL A 166 -6.72 4.91 -20.78
CA VAL A 166 -7.94 5.24 -20.04
C VAL A 166 -7.78 4.83 -18.57
N ARG A 167 -8.25 5.69 -17.66
CA ARG A 167 -8.27 5.39 -16.22
C ARG A 167 -9.25 4.25 -15.94
N ILE A 168 -8.76 3.16 -15.34
CA ILE A 168 -9.55 1.96 -15.04
C ILE A 168 -9.40 1.63 -13.56
N MET A 169 -10.53 1.53 -12.84
CA MET A 169 -10.59 0.93 -11.51
C MET A 169 -11.16 -0.49 -11.66
N GLU A 170 -10.33 -1.50 -11.44
CA GLU A 170 -10.70 -2.90 -11.57
C GLU A 170 -10.79 -3.55 -10.18
N PHE A 171 -11.91 -4.21 -9.88
CA PHE A 171 -12.20 -4.77 -8.56
C PHE A 171 -12.37 -6.29 -8.66
N ASP A 172 -11.63 -7.05 -7.86
CA ASP A 172 -11.84 -8.49 -7.72
C ASP A 172 -13.02 -8.76 -6.78
N ILE A 173 -14.03 -9.48 -7.27
CA ILE A 173 -15.26 -9.81 -6.55
C ILE A 173 -15.39 -11.33 -6.45
N ASN A 174 -15.20 -11.86 -5.24
CA ASN A 174 -15.35 -13.29 -4.96
C ASN A 174 -16.64 -13.59 -4.18
N SER A 175 -17.24 -12.57 -3.58
CA SER A 175 -18.39 -12.67 -2.71
C SER A 175 -19.19 -11.37 -2.69
N GLU A 176 -20.44 -11.44 -2.24
CA GLU A 176 -21.27 -10.23 -2.08
C GLU A 176 -20.71 -9.26 -1.03
N SER A 177 -19.93 -9.75 -0.05
CA SER A 177 -19.28 -8.90 0.95
C SER A 177 -18.17 -8.01 0.39
N ASP A 178 -17.60 -8.38 -0.75
CA ASP A 178 -16.58 -7.57 -1.42
C ASP A 178 -17.17 -6.27 -1.97
N LEU A 179 -18.50 -6.16 -2.07
CA LEU A 179 -19.22 -4.97 -2.51
C LEU A 179 -19.56 -3.98 -1.38
N ASN A 180 -19.21 -4.31 -0.13
CA ASN A 180 -19.53 -3.48 1.03
C ASN A 180 -18.92 -2.07 0.95
N PHE A 181 -17.83 -1.87 0.22
CA PHE A 181 -17.24 -0.53 0.03
C PHE A 181 -18.21 0.44 -0.66
N LEU A 182 -19.13 -0.05 -1.51
CA LEU A 182 -20.15 0.78 -2.15
C LEU A 182 -21.13 1.38 -1.13
N LEU A 183 -21.36 0.70 0.00
CA LEU A 183 -22.20 1.24 1.07
C LEU A 183 -21.54 2.44 1.78
N GLN A 184 -20.22 2.56 1.70
CA GLN A 184 -19.45 3.62 2.35
C GLN A 184 -19.37 4.91 1.52
N GLU A 185 -19.85 4.90 0.27
CA GLU A 185 -19.72 6.04 -0.66
C GLU A 185 -18.26 6.48 -0.86
N GLU A 186 -17.31 5.57 -0.62
CA GLU A 186 -15.86 5.78 -0.67
C GLU A 186 -15.16 4.57 -1.30
N ILE A 187 -14.22 4.82 -2.20
CA ILE A 187 -13.28 3.84 -2.76
C ILE A 187 -11.88 4.16 -2.25
N GLN A 188 -11.16 3.16 -1.75
CA GLN A 188 -9.77 3.32 -1.31
C GLN A 188 -8.79 2.85 -2.39
N PHE A 189 -7.83 3.71 -2.73
CA PHE A 189 -6.87 3.44 -3.79
C PHE A 189 -5.96 2.23 -3.51
N ASP A 190 -5.68 1.96 -2.25
CA ASP A 190 -4.83 0.87 -1.77
C ASP A 190 -5.62 -0.32 -1.21
N GLN A 191 -6.91 -0.42 -1.55
CA GLN A 191 -7.73 -1.58 -1.16
C GLN A 191 -7.18 -2.86 -1.77
N THR A 192 -7.19 -3.95 -1.00
CA THR A 192 -6.50 -5.20 -1.35
C THR A 192 -7.06 -5.93 -2.58
N ASN A 193 -8.33 -5.69 -2.91
CA ASN A 193 -9.04 -6.33 -4.02
C ASN A 193 -9.35 -5.36 -5.16
N ALA A 194 -8.56 -4.29 -5.33
CA ALA A 194 -8.69 -3.45 -6.51
C ALA A 194 -7.35 -2.98 -7.06
N ASP A 195 -7.32 -2.83 -8.38
CA ASP A 195 -6.22 -2.27 -9.13
C ASP A 195 -6.65 -1.02 -9.87
N PHE A 196 -5.75 -0.04 -9.90
CA PHE A 196 -6.02 1.26 -10.48
C PHE A 196 -5.01 1.53 -11.59
N HIS A 197 -5.48 1.44 -12.83
CA HIS A 197 -4.63 1.58 -14.02
C HIS A 197 -4.72 2.99 -14.60
N ASN A 198 -3.59 3.51 -15.06
CA ASN A 198 -3.45 4.81 -15.72
C ASN A 198 -3.88 6.01 -14.84
N PHE A 199 -3.90 5.84 -13.52
CA PHE A 199 -4.05 6.95 -12.59
C PHE A 199 -2.70 7.62 -12.33
N ILE A 200 -2.67 8.95 -12.43
CA ILE A 200 -1.50 9.76 -12.11
C ILE A 200 -1.86 10.60 -10.88
N PHE A 201 -1.19 10.33 -9.77
CA PHE A 201 -1.30 11.13 -8.56
C PHE A 201 -0.15 12.12 -8.49
N GLN A 202 -0.46 13.36 -8.15
CA GLN A 202 0.56 14.37 -7.93
C GLN A 202 1.33 14.04 -6.65
N ASN A 203 2.65 14.23 -6.68
CA ASN A 203 3.44 14.27 -5.46
C ASN A 203 3.31 15.65 -4.85
N LYS A 204 3.30 15.72 -3.52
CA LYS A 204 3.36 16.98 -2.78
C LYS A 204 4.78 17.21 -2.30
N GLU A 205 5.32 18.37 -2.64
CA GLU A 205 6.60 18.82 -2.11
C GLU A 205 6.36 19.68 -0.87
N ASP A 206 7.00 19.30 0.24
CA ASP A 206 6.99 20.04 1.48
C ASP A 206 8.31 20.79 1.62
N ASN A 207 8.23 22.12 1.60
CA ASN A 207 9.36 23.00 1.84
C ASN A 207 9.23 23.64 3.22
N TYR A 208 10.02 23.15 4.17
CA TYR A 208 10.11 23.75 5.49
C TYR A 208 11.06 24.93 5.48
N VAL A 209 10.64 26.03 6.09
CA VAL A 209 11.46 27.24 6.25
C VAL A 209 12.68 26.97 7.14
N GLN A 210 12.51 26.15 8.18
CA GLN A 210 13.64 25.67 9.01
C GLN A 210 13.83 24.16 8.85
N LYS A 211 15.08 23.74 8.65
CA LYS A 211 15.44 22.31 8.52
C LYS A 211 15.06 21.48 9.77
N SER A 212 15.00 22.12 10.94
CA SER A 212 14.56 21.55 12.20
C SER A 212 13.09 21.10 12.22
N ASP A 213 12.26 21.64 11.32
CA ASP A 213 10.85 21.29 11.25
C ASP A 213 10.65 19.91 10.58
N CYS A 214 11.66 19.43 9.83
CA CYS A 214 11.71 18.07 9.34
C CYS A 214 12.08 17.11 10.48
N ASN A 215 11.04 16.54 11.11
CA ASN A 215 11.17 15.62 12.24
C ASN A 215 11.35 14.14 11.83
N LYS A 216 11.56 13.86 10.54
CA LYS A 216 11.85 12.49 10.08
C LYS A 216 13.19 12.04 10.66
N LEU A 217 13.22 10.81 11.17
CA LEU A 217 14.43 10.16 11.63
C LEU A 217 15.07 9.37 10.50
N PHE A 218 16.37 9.55 10.34
CA PHE A 218 17.20 8.88 9.36
C PHE A 218 18.27 8.08 10.08
N GLN A 219 18.72 7.00 9.45
CA GLN A 219 19.86 6.25 9.95
C GLN A 219 21.13 6.77 9.32
N ILE A 220 22.06 7.20 10.16
CA ILE A 220 23.37 7.67 9.74
C ILE A 220 24.47 6.76 10.29
N PHE A 221 25.40 6.37 9.43
CA PHE A 221 26.67 5.77 9.79
C PHE A 221 27.75 6.85 9.75
N SER A 222 28.42 7.06 10.87
CA SER A 222 29.56 7.96 10.99
C SER A 222 30.84 7.18 11.30
N ILE A 223 31.96 7.63 10.75
CA ILE A 223 33.32 7.24 11.22
C ILE A 223 34.02 8.50 11.70
N TYR A 224 34.69 8.43 12.85
CA TYR A 224 35.43 9.53 13.46
C TYR A 224 36.94 9.40 13.27
N LYS A 225 37.67 10.50 13.47
CA LYS A 225 39.14 10.59 13.33
C LYS A 225 39.90 9.62 14.23
N ASP A 226 39.36 9.34 15.42
CA ASP A 226 39.90 8.36 16.37
C ASP A 226 39.66 6.89 15.95
N GLY A 227 38.91 6.70 14.86
CA GLY A 227 38.59 5.42 14.26
C GLY A 227 37.33 4.75 14.82
N GLU A 228 36.59 5.45 15.69
CA GLU A 228 35.28 5.01 16.16
C GLU A 228 34.27 5.03 15.00
N ALA A 229 33.36 4.05 14.96
CA ALA A 229 32.31 3.99 13.96
C ALA A 229 30.95 3.66 14.60
N LEU A 230 29.92 4.45 14.27
CA LEU A 230 28.60 4.39 14.92
C LEU A 230 27.47 4.42 13.89
N ILE A 231 26.35 3.75 14.21
CA ILE A 231 25.06 3.98 13.56
C ILE A 231 24.14 4.65 14.56
N ARG A 232 23.55 5.78 14.17
CA ARG A 232 22.57 6.52 14.98
C ARG A 232 21.30 6.79 14.18
N LYS A 233 20.20 6.98 14.90
CA LYS A 233 18.95 7.52 14.32
C LYS A 233 18.89 9.00 14.69
N LEU A 234 19.01 9.88 13.71
CA LEU A 234 19.09 11.32 13.90
C LEU A 234 18.03 12.03 13.04
N LYS A 235 17.60 13.20 13.49
CA LYS A 235 16.83 14.17 12.70
C LYS A 235 17.74 14.89 11.71
N MET A 236 17.13 15.60 10.77
CA MET A 236 17.85 16.37 9.76
C MET A 236 18.76 17.46 10.33
N SER A 237 18.28 18.20 11.32
CA SER A 237 19.09 19.23 11.99
C SER A 237 20.34 18.62 12.65
N GLU A 238 20.19 17.43 13.23
CA GLU A 238 21.29 16.73 13.90
C GLU A 238 22.27 16.13 12.89
N ILE A 239 21.77 15.65 11.74
CA ILE A 239 22.62 15.16 10.65
C ILE A 239 23.45 16.31 10.05
N ALA A 240 22.85 17.48 9.84
CA ALA A 240 23.58 18.64 9.36
C ALA A 240 24.75 19.01 10.30
N LEU A 241 24.49 19.07 11.61
CA LEU A 241 25.53 19.30 12.63
C LEU A 241 26.59 18.20 12.64
N GLU A 242 26.19 16.94 12.46
CA GLU A 242 27.11 15.81 12.42
C GLU A 242 28.01 15.85 11.18
N MET A 243 27.50 16.31 10.03
CA MET A 243 28.28 16.48 8.79
C MET A 243 29.25 17.66 8.85
N GLU A 244 28.95 18.68 9.68
CA GLU A 244 29.85 19.80 9.97
C GLU A 244 30.88 19.47 11.05
N ASN A 245 30.74 18.34 11.75
CA ASN A 245 31.65 17.94 12.81
C ASN A 245 33.03 17.59 12.24
N GLU A 246 34.03 18.43 12.51
CA GLU A 246 35.41 18.23 12.05
C GLU A 246 36.03 16.90 12.49
N ASN A 247 35.52 16.27 13.56
CA ASN A 247 36.01 14.97 14.02
C ASN A 247 35.42 13.79 13.24
N SER A 248 34.41 14.01 12.41
CA SER A 248 33.81 12.98 11.57
C SER A 248 34.42 13.01 10.16
N ILE A 249 34.67 11.82 9.60
CA ILE A 249 35.39 11.65 8.32
C ILE A 249 34.56 10.94 7.25
N VAL A 250 33.49 10.25 7.63
CA VAL A 250 32.60 9.54 6.71
C VAL A 250 31.18 9.65 7.24
N HIS A 251 30.23 9.92 6.33
CA HIS A 251 28.80 9.86 6.61
C HIS A 251 28.09 9.09 5.50
N GLU A 252 27.33 8.06 5.86
CA GLU A 252 26.32 7.44 4.97
C GLU A 252 24.95 7.54 5.62
N VAL A 253 23.93 7.98 4.87
CA VAL A 253 22.56 8.15 5.35
C VAL A 253 21.61 7.16 4.67
N ASP A 254 20.58 6.70 5.38
CA ASP A 254 19.54 5.77 4.92
C ASP A 254 20.10 4.45 4.36
N ILE A 255 21.00 3.88 5.15
CA ILE A 255 21.76 2.66 4.83
C ILE A 255 20.88 1.42 4.71
N ILE A 256 19.70 1.40 5.34
CA ILE A 256 18.80 0.26 5.27
C ILE A 256 17.93 0.38 4.03
N LYS A 257 18.31 -0.35 2.97
CA LYS A 257 17.38 -0.62 1.87
C LYS A 257 16.88 -2.08 1.83
N THR A 258 17.60 -3.06 2.39
CA THR A 258 17.23 -4.49 2.22
C THR A 258 17.84 -5.50 3.23
N LEU A 259 18.60 -5.07 4.26
CA LEU A 259 19.33 -5.98 5.17
C LEU A 259 19.07 -5.67 6.65
N SER A 260 19.37 -6.64 7.53
CA SER A 260 19.39 -6.41 8.97
C SER A 260 20.38 -5.28 9.34
N LEU A 261 20.09 -4.53 10.41
CA LEU A 261 20.93 -3.45 10.91
C LEU A 261 22.38 -3.89 11.15
N THR A 262 22.54 -5.05 11.78
CA THR A 262 23.83 -5.62 12.13
C THR A 262 24.65 -6.01 10.91
N ASP A 263 24.03 -6.63 9.90
CA ASP A 263 24.72 -7.00 8.67
C ASP A 263 25.15 -5.77 7.87
N SER A 264 24.31 -4.74 7.84
CA SER A 264 24.60 -3.47 7.17
C SER A 264 25.79 -2.77 7.83
N TYR A 265 25.83 -2.71 9.16
CA TYR A 265 26.95 -2.15 9.92
C TYR A 265 28.28 -2.86 9.60
N ILE A 266 28.32 -4.20 9.70
CA ILE A 266 29.54 -4.98 9.44
C ILE A 266 30.03 -4.77 8.00
N LYS A 267 29.11 -4.73 7.03
CA LYS A 267 29.45 -4.48 5.62
C LYS A 267 30.09 -3.10 5.43
N LEU A 268 29.55 -2.06 6.06
CA LEU A 268 30.10 -0.70 5.99
C LEU A 268 31.48 -0.60 6.63
N ILE A 269 31.65 -1.18 7.82
CA ILE A 269 32.96 -1.24 8.50
C ILE A 269 34.01 -1.88 7.59
N LYS A 270 33.70 -3.02 6.98
CA LYS A 270 34.62 -3.71 6.06
C LYS A 270 34.87 -2.91 4.78
N LYS A 271 33.83 -2.31 4.19
CA LYS A 271 33.91 -1.47 2.98
C LYS A 271 34.89 -0.33 3.18
N TYR A 272 34.73 0.46 4.24
CA TYR A 272 35.57 1.63 4.48
C TYR A 272 36.96 1.28 5.02
N SER A 273 37.09 0.19 5.79
CA SER A 273 38.41 -0.31 6.18
C SER A 273 39.27 -0.65 4.95
N ARG A 274 38.67 -1.31 3.94
CA ARG A 274 39.34 -1.64 2.66
C ARG A 274 39.69 -0.41 1.81
N LYS A 275 38.94 0.69 1.94
CA LYS A 275 39.23 1.96 1.26
C LYS A 275 40.39 2.75 1.90
N GLY A 276 41.05 2.20 2.92
CA GLY A 276 42.16 2.86 3.61
C GLY A 276 41.73 3.83 4.70
N THR A 277 40.43 3.93 5.02
CA THR A 277 39.95 4.75 6.14
C THR A 277 40.53 4.24 7.46
N ASN A 278 40.85 5.15 8.38
CA ASN A 278 41.42 4.82 9.69
C ASN A 278 40.38 4.20 10.64
N ILE A 279 39.81 3.05 10.29
CA ILE A 279 38.86 2.33 11.13
C ILE A 279 39.60 1.35 12.02
N ARG A 280 39.44 1.50 13.33
CA ARG A 280 39.92 0.54 14.34
C ARG A 280 38.74 -0.13 15.02
N ASN A 281 37.94 -0.84 14.23
CA ASN A 281 36.77 -1.56 14.72
C ASN A 281 37.00 -3.07 14.64
N CYS A 282 36.60 -3.81 15.68
CA CYS A 282 36.79 -5.25 15.80
C CYS A 282 36.30 -6.03 14.58
N HIS A 283 35.21 -5.62 13.91
CA HIS A 283 34.72 -6.30 12.70
C HIS A 283 35.67 -6.23 11.49
N ALA A 284 36.65 -5.33 11.51
CA ALA A 284 37.72 -5.19 10.52
C ALA A 284 39.07 -5.74 11.01
N CYS A 285 39.12 -6.30 12.22
CA CYS A 285 40.33 -6.87 12.81
C CYS A 285 40.50 -8.34 12.41
N ILE A 286 41.73 -8.75 12.07
CA ILE A 286 42.06 -10.16 11.78
C ILE A 286 41.86 -11.08 12.98
N ASN A 287 41.97 -10.53 14.19
CA ASN A 287 41.83 -11.28 15.43
C ASN A 287 40.36 -11.50 15.84
N SER A 288 39.39 -10.92 15.13
CA SER A 288 37.97 -11.05 15.42
C SER A 288 37.32 -12.13 14.56
N GLN A 289 36.59 -13.03 15.21
CA GLN A 289 35.82 -14.08 14.53
C GLN A 289 34.39 -14.15 15.05
N LYS A 290 33.48 -14.70 14.23
CA LYS A 290 32.12 -15.03 14.69
C LYS A 290 32.22 -16.09 15.78
N ASN A 291 31.43 -15.90 16.83
CA ASN A 291 31.33 -16.87 17.89
C ASN A 291 30.35 -17.97 17.47
N LEU A 292 30.86 -19.19 17.26
CA LEU A 292 30.05 -20.33 16.79
C LEU A 292 29.55 -21.23 17.94
N ARG A 293 29.79 -20.85 19.19
CA ARG A 293 29.34 -21.62 20.37
C ARG A 293 27.86 -21.32 20.65
N TYR A 294 27.08 -22.37 20.89
CA TYR A 294 25.68 -22.26 21.30
C TYR A 294 25.56 -21.51 22.65
N ASN A 295 24.53 -20.67 22.81
CA ASN A 295 24.16 -19.92 24.03
C ASN A 295 25.08 -18.76 24.49
N GLN A 296 25.79 -18.09 23.58
CA GLN A 296 26.59 -16.91 23.97
C GLN A 296 25.81 -15.58 23.91
N ILE A 297 26.18 -14.67 24.83
CA ILE A 297 25.59 -13.32 24.95
C ILE A 297 26.09 -12.41 23.81
N PHE A 298 27.33 -12.58 23.34
CA PHE A 298 27.93 -11.75 22.29
C PHE A 298 28.30 -12.53 21.02
N PRO A 299 27.99 -12.00 19.82
CA PRO A 299 28.15 -12.74 18.56
C PRO A 299 29.59 -12.83 18.02
N PHE A 300 30.57 -12.17 18.64
CA PHE A 300 31.96 -12.13 18.18
C PHE A 300 32.96 -12.36 19.32
N TYR A 301 34.12 -12.92 18.97
CA TYR A 301 35.20 -13.25 19.90
C TYR A 301 36.56 -12.77 19.38
N CYS A 302 37.45 -12.36 20.27
CA CYS A 302 38.82 -11.95 19.95
C CYS A 302 39.80 -13.08 20.31
N ASN A 303 40.42 -13.70 19.31
CA ASN A 303 41.37 -14.82 19.51
C ASN A 303 42.66 -14.38 20.19
N LYS A 304 43.08 -13.12 19.99
CA LYS A 304 44.35 -12.62 20.51
C LYS A 304 44.29 -12.26 21.99
N LEU A 305 43.13 -11.79 22.45
CA LEU A 305 42.89 -11.39 23.84
C LEU A 305 42.07 -12.44 24.61
N ASP A 306 41.73 -13.55 23.97
CA ASP A 306 40.95 -14.66 24.53
C ASP A 306 39.66 -14.20 25.24
N LYS A 307 38.90 -13.27 24.61
CA LYS A 307 37.67 -12.70 25.21
C LYS A 307 36.54 -12.43 24.22
N GLU A 308 35.31 -12.43 24.71
CA GLU A 308 34.12 -11.99 23.98
C GLU A 308 34.20 -10.48 23.65
N ILE A 309 33.67 -10.10 22.48
CA ILE A 309 33.63 -8.71 22.03
C ILE A 309 32.24 -8.15 22.32
N SER A 310 32.13 -7.40 23.41
CA SER A 310 30.89 -6.70 23.80
C SER A 310 30.75 -5.34 23.13
N ASN A 311 31.86 -4.65 22.85
CA ASN A 311 31.90 -3.40 22.09
C ASN A 311 32.91 -3.50 20.95
N THR A 312 32.48 -3.25 19.72
CA THR A 312 33.32 -3.39 18.53
C THR A 312 34.26 -2.19 18.33
N ASN A 313 33.95 -1.04 18.94
CA ASN A 313 34.82 0.13 18.93
C ASN A 313 36.00 0.03 19.92
N ASP A 314 36.07 -1.02 20.76
CA ASP A 314 37.23 -1.29 21.63
C ASP A 314 38.55 -1.42 20.82
N GLY A 315 38.46 -1.75 19.53
CA GLY A 315 39.59 -1.78 18.62
C GLY A 315 40.37 -0.45 18.53
N THR A 316 39.71 0.68 18.77
CA THR A 316 40.31 2.03 18.74
C THR A 316 41.44 2.19 19.76
N LYS A 317 41.27 1.56 20.92
CA LYS A 317 42.24 1.58 22.04
C LYS A 317 43.07 0.29 22.13
N CYS A 318 42.82 -0.69 21.27
CA CYS A 318 43.46 -2.00 21.32
C CYS A 318 44.85 -1.96 20.68
N ILE A 319 45.90 -2.23 21.47
CA ILE A 319 47.29 -2.29 21.00
C ILE A 319 47.51 -3.46 20.02
N GLU A 320 46.80 -4.56 20.23
CA GLU A 320 46.84 -5.78 19.40
C GLU A 320 45.95 -5.71 18.14
N PHE A 321 45.40 -4.54 17.83
CA PHE A 321 44.55 -4.36 16.66
C PHE A 321 45.38 -4.50 15.37
N SER A 322 44.99 -5.42 14.50
CA SER A 322 45.61 -5.60 13.18
C SER A 322 44.52 -5.73 12.11
N LYS A 323 44.62 -4.89 11.07
CA LYS A 323 43.64 -4.85 9.98
C LYS A 323 43.77 -6.09 9.11
N THR A 324 42.64 -6.58 8.60
CA THR A 324 42.64 -7.55 7.51
C THR A 324 43.19 -6.88 6.24
N LEU A 325 44.49 -7.06 5.97
CA LEU A 325 45.12 -6.65 4.71
C LEU A 325 44.72 -7.68 3.63
N HIS A 326 43.81 -7.30 2.75
CA HIS A 326 43.41 -8.01 1.53
C HIS A 326 42.78 -9.42 1.71
N MET A 327 41.48 -9.48 1.42
CA MET A 327 40.88 -10.53 0.59
C MET A 327 40.02 -9.84 -0.46
#